data_AF-F4R5X5-F1
#
_entry.id   AF-F4R5X5-F1
#
_cell.length_a   1.000
_cell.length_b   1.000
_cell.length_c   1.000
_cell.angle_alpha   90.00
_cell.angle_beta   90.00
_cell.angle_gamma   90.00
#
_symmetry.space_group_name_H-M   'P 1'
#
loop_
_entity.id
_entity.type
_entity.pdbx_description
1 polymer ?
#
loop_
_entity_poly.entity_id
_entity_poly.type
_entity_poly.pdbx_seq_one_letter_code
_entity_poly.pdbx_strand_id
1 'polypeptide(L)' 'MIQAEKRNADEDNFDEAVGMIWKAYRPTRVPDSTQSLFLDPSCTTLSPNSTPF' A
#
# COMPACT_ATOMS: atom_id res chain seq x y z
N MET A 1 18.27 -10.73 12.37
CA MET A 1 17.28 -11.49 11.56
C MET A 1 16.06 -11.65 12.44
N ILE A 2 14.83 -11.40 11.96
CA ILE A 2 13.63 -11.31 12.84
C ILE A 2 13.49 -12.53 13.76
N GLN A 3 13.71 -13.75 13.25
CA GLN A 3 13.65 -14.97 14.08
C GLN A 3 14.72 -15.08 15.16
N ALA A 4 15.86 -14.40 15.02
CA ALA A 4 16.93 -14.44 16.00
C ALA A 4 16.57 -13.70 17.31
N GLU A 5 15.55 -12.85 17.27
CA GLU A 5 15.05 -12.10 18.43
C GLU A 5 13.90 -12.83 19.16
N LYS A 6 13.44 -13.98 18.63
CA LYS A 6 12.39 -14.82 19.24
C LYS A 6 12.93 -15.47 20.51
N ARG A 7 12.26 -15.24 21.64
CA ARG A 7 12.63 -15.72 22.99
C ARG A 7 11.86 -16.97 23.41
N ASN A 8 10.62 -17.11 22.96
CA ASN A 8 9.77 -18.26 23.27
C ASN A 8 9.15 -18.86 22.00
N ALA A 9 8.72 -20.12 22.06
CA ALA A 9 8.16 -20.81 20.91
C ALA A 9 6.80 -20.23 20.44
N ASP A 10 6.04 -19.62 21.35
CA ASP A 10 4.66 -19.12 21.19
C ASP A 10 4.58 -17.65 20.74
N GLU A 11 5.68 -17.07 20.26
CA GLU A 11 5.68 -15.71 19.73
C GLU A 11 5.29 -15.69 18.24
N ASP A 12 4.00 -15.92 17.97
CA ASP A 12 3.42 -15.98 16.62
C ASP A 12 3.62 -14.68 15.82
N ASN A 13 3.73 -13.54 16.51
CA ASN A 13 4.02 -12.24 15.89
C ASN A 13 5.36 -12.21 15.13
N PHE A 14 6.38 -12.96 15.58
CA PHE A 14 7.65 -13.06 14.85
C PHE A 14 7.49 -13.90 13.58
N ASP A 15 6.70 -14.97 13.62
CA ASP A 15 6.43 -15.82 12.46
C ASP A 15 5.60 -15.06 11.42
N GLU A 16 4.61 -14.28 11.87
CA GLU A 16 3.88 -13.34 11.01
C GLU A 16 4.81 -12.29 10.38
N ALA A 17 5.69 -11.67 11.17
CA ALA A 17 6.61 -10.65 10.68
C ALA A 17 7.56 -11.19 9.60
N VAL A 18 8.05 -12.43 9.76
CA VAL A 18 8.84 -13.14 8.74
C VAL A 18 8.01 -13.39 7.48
N GLY A 19 6.77 -13.86 7.63
CA GLY A 19 5.87 -14.10 6.49
C GLY A 19 5.48 -12.82 5.73
N MET A 20 5.48 -11.68 6.41
CA MET A 20 5.07 -10.39 5.85
C MET A 20 6.21 -9.55 5.29
N ILE A 21 7.48 -9.93 5.50
CA ILE A 21 8.65 -9.12 5.13
C ILE A 21 8.63 -8.69 3.65
N TRP A 22 8.26 -9.60 2.74
CA TRP A 22 8.17 -9.32 1.30
C TRP A 22 7.07 -8.33 0.93
N LYS A 23 6.00 -8.24 1.74
CA LYS A 23 4.94 -7.24 1.55
C LYS A 23 5.36 -5.91 2.16
N ALA A 24 5.96 -5.93 3.35
CA ALA A 24 6.40 -4.74 4.08
C ALA A 24 7.49 -3.95 3.34
N TYR A 25 8.33 -4.63 2.57
CA TYR A 25 9.40 -4.00 1.79
C TYR A 25 8.94 -3.45 0.43
N ARG A 26 7.67 -3.62 0.05
CA ARG A 26 7.17 -3.02 -1.19
C ARG A 26 7.11 -1.50 -1.04
N PRO A 27 7.56 -0.73 -2.05
CA PRO A 27 7.49 0.72 -2.00
C PRO A 27 6.03 1.18 -1.97
N THR A 28 5.73 2.17 -1.14
CA THR A 28 4.46 2.88 -1.18
C THR A 28 4.35 3.62 -2.51
N ARG A 29 3.34 3.28 -3.31
CA ARG A 29 3.07 3.93 -4.60
C ARG A 29 1.57 4.04 -4.85
N VAL A 30 1.17 5.04 -5.63
CA VAL A 30 -0.20 5.15 -6.14
C VAL A 30 -0.46 3.96 -7.06
N PRO A 31 -1.59 3.23 -6.91
CA PRO A 31 -1.96 2.18 -7.85
C PRO A 31 -2.17 2.74 -9.27
N ASP A 32 -1.79 1.99 -10.29
CA ASP A 32 -1.87 2.44 -11.69
C ASP A 32 -3.30 2.85 -12.10
N SER A 33 -4.31 2.16 -11.56
CA SER A 33 -5.73 2.50 -11.76
C SER A 33 -6.08 3.87 -11.20
N THR A 34 -5.60 4.19 -9.99
CA THR A 34 -5.78 5.50 -9.38
C THR A 34 -4.96 6.58 -10.08
N GLN A 35 -3.72 6.26 -10.48
CA GLN A 35 -2.87 7.18 -11.22
C GLN A 35 -3.49 7.59 -12.56
N SER A 36 -4.18 6.66 -13.23
CA SER A 36 -4.89 6.92 -14.48
C SER A 36 -6.01 7.95 -14.31
N LEU A 37 -6.69 7.97 -13.16
CA LEU A 37 -7.73 8.96 -12.86
C LEU A 37 -7.19 10.38 -12.81
N PHE A 38 -5.95 10.57 -12.34
CA PHE A 38 -5.32 11.90 -12.30
C PHE A 38 -4.97 12.46 -13.68
N LEU A 39 -4.97 11.62 -14.72
CA LEU A 39 -4.77 12.02 -16.11
C LEU A 39 -6.09 12.25 -16.85
N ASP A 40 -7.23 11.94 -16.23
CA ASP A 40 -8.54 12.10 -16.86
C ASP A 40 -8.86 13.60 -17.05
N PRO A 41 -9.40 14.03 -18.21
CA PRO A 41 -9.78 15.42 -18.45
C PRO A 41 -10.73 15.98 -17.39
N SER A 42 -11.62 15.16 -16.86
CA SER A 42 -12.57 15.52 -15.79
C SER A 42 -11.85 15.81 -14.46
N CYS A 43 -10.63 15.28 -14.29
CA CYS A 43 -9.75 15.55 -13.15
C CYS A 43 -8.75 16.69 -13.41
N THR A 44 -8.27 16.86 -14.65
CA THR A 44 -7.27 17.89 -15.00
C THR A 44 -7.87 19.25 -15.38
N THR A 45 -9.14 19.29 -15.78
CA THR A 45 -9.79 20.53 -16.25
C THR A 45 -11.18 20.67 -15.66
N LEU A 46 -11.29 21.51 -14.65
CA LEU A 46 -12.57 21.80 -14.00
C LEU A 46 -13.39 22.80 -14.80
N SER A 47 -14.70 22.57 -14.83
CA SER A 47 -15.69 23.49 -15.38
C SER A 47 -16.84 23.68 -14.39
N PRO A 48 -17.69 24.71 -14.57
CA PRO A 48 -18.90 24.86 -13.76
C PRO A 48 -19.87 23.67 -13.84
N ASN A 49 -19.73 22.82 -14.86
CA ASN A 49 -20.55 21.62 -15.04
C ASN A 49 -19.87 20.34 -14.54
N SER A 50 -18.66 20.42 -13.98
CA SER A 50 -17.99 19.27 -13.39
C SER A 50 -18.83 18.73 -12.24
N THR A 51 -19.19 17.45 -12.31
CA THR A 51 -20.00 16.80 -11.28
C THR A 51 -19.13 16.33 -10.12
N PRO A 52 -19.62 16.42 -8.86
CA PRO A 52 -19.00 15.70 -7.77
C PRO A 52 -19.02 14.20 -8.07
N PHE A 53 -17.95 13.51 -7.70
CA PHE A 53 -17.82 12.06 -7.80
C PHE A 53 -18.61 11.35 -6.70
#